data_AF-W4S3N2-F1
#
_entry.id   AF-W4S3N2-F1
#
_cell.length_a   1.000
_cell.length_b   1.000
_cell.length_c   1.000
_cell.angle_alpha   90.00
_cell.angle_beta   90.00
_cell.angle_gamma   90.00
#
_symmetry.space_group_name_H-M   'P 1'
#
loop_
_entity.id
_entity.type
_entity.pdbx_description
1 polymer ?
#
loop_
_entity_poly.entity_id
_entity_poly.type
_entity_poly.pdbx_seq_one_letter_code
_entity_poly.pdbx_strand_id
1 'polypeptide(L)'
;MRYRTLLAFLLTCGSAQAAEPASRLDAVLQSGVLRVCTTGDYRPYSLLRANGQFEGSDIALAQSLGASWVHACNSYAPAGRN
;
A
#
# COMPACT_ATOMS: atom_id res chain seq x y z
N MET A 1 -10.34 17.71 53.26
CA MET A 1 -9.13 17.57 52.43
C MET A 1 -8.88 16.15 51.89
N ARG A 2 -9.65 15.11 52.25
CA ARG A 2 -9.45 13.71 51.82
C ARG A 2 -10.06 13.30 50.45
N TYR A 3 -10.94 14.12 49.88
CA TYR A 3 -11.59 13.83 48.59
C TYR A 3 -10.76 14.28 47.37
N ARG A 4 -9.87 15.27 47.55
CA ARG A 4 -9.03 15.82 46.46
C ARG A 4 -8.00 14.81 45.95
N THR A 5 -7.54 13.90 46.81
CA THR A 5 -6.62 12.82 46.45
C THR A 5 -7.29 11.66 45.71
N LEU A 6 -8.60 11.45 45.88
CA LEU A 6 -9.35 10.40 45.17
C LEU A 6 -9.68 10.78 43.72
N LEU A 7 -9.83 12.07 43.43
CA LEU A 7 -10.14 12.54 42.07
C LEU A 7 -8.96 12.41 41.10
N ALA A 8 -7.73 12.38 41.60
CA ALA A 8 -6.51 12.31 40.78
C ALA A 8 -6.24 10.89 40.24
N PHE A 9 -6.78 9.84 40.87
CA PHE A 9 -6.51 8.45 40.48
C PHE A 9 -7.37 7.97 39.30
N LEU A 10 -8.51 8.63 39.06
CA LEU A 10 -9.44 8.31 37.98
C LEU A 10 -8.98 8.80 36.59
N LEU A 11 -7.92 9.61 36.51
CA LEU A 11 -7.46 10.18 35.24
C LEU A 11 -6.42 9.31 34.48
N THR A 12 -5.88 8.28 35.11
CA THR A 12 -4.78 7.46 34.53
C THR A 12 -5.25 6.23 33.76
N CYS A 13 -6.56 5.97 33.64
CA CYS A 13 -7.11 4.84 32.89
C CYS A 13 -7.41 5.17 31.41
N GLY A 14 -6.68 6.14 30.85
CA GLY A 14 -6.87 6.62 29.49
C GLY A 14 -6.06 5.83 28.46
N SER A 15 -6.76 4.97 27.72
CA SER A 15 -6.43 4.56 26.35
C SER A 15 -5.19 3.68 26.17
N ALA A 16 -5.32 2.38 26.45
CA ALA A 16 -4.49 1.38 25.77
C ALA A 16 -4.96 1.30 24.30
N GLN A 17 -4.46 2.19 23.44
CA GLN A 17 -4.70 2.09 22.01
C GLN A 17 -3.87 0.91 21.48
N ALA A 18 -4.52 -0.20 21.16
CA ALA A 18 -3.87 -1.27 20.43
C ALA A 18 -3.37 -0.69 19.10
N ALA A 19 -2.07 -0.81 18.84
CA ALA A 19 -1.50 -0.41 17.56
C ALA A 19 -2.01 -1.39 16.50
N GLU A 20 -2.93 -0.93 15.66
CA GLU A 20 -3.34 -1.67 14.47
C GLU A 20 -2.10 -1.93 13.60
N PRO A 21 -1.91 -3.16 13.09
CA PRO A 21 -0.80 -3.43 12.19
C PRO A 21 -0.90 -2.52 10.96
N ALA A 22 0.24 -1.95 10.55
CA ALA A 22 0.30 -1.01 9.44
C ALA A 22 -0.34 -1.61 8.18
N SER A 23 -1.23 -0.86 7.53
CA SER A 23 -1.90 -1.34 6.32
C SER A 23 -0.88 -1.48 5.19
N ARG A 24 -1.14 -2.39 4.25
CA ARG A 24 -0.39 -2.45 2.99
C ARG A 24 -0.47 -1.11 2.24
N LEU A 25 -1.60 -0.42 2.35
CA LEU A 25 -1.77 0.89 1.76
C LEU A 25 -0.81 1.90 2.38
N ASP A 26 -0.65 1.90 3.71
CA ASP A 26 0.27 2.81 4.40
C ASP A 26 1.71 2.56 3.93
N ALA A 27 2.11 1.31 3.75
CA ALA A 27 3.43 0.97 3.22
C ALA A 27 3.63 1.44 1.76
N VAL A 28 2.61 1.35 0.91
CA VAL A 28 2.66 1.85 -0.47
C VAL A 28 2.74 3.37 -0.51
N LEU A 29 1.93 4.06 0.31
CA LEU A 29 1.96 5.51 0.43
C LEU A 29 3.30 6.01 0.98
N GLN A 30 3.85 5.33 1.98
CA GLN A 30 5.14 5.68 2.59
C GLN A 30 6.33 5.42 1.65
N SER A 31 6.31 4.31 0.90
CA SER A 31 7.38 3.99 -0.06
C SER A 31 7.29 4.79 -1.36
N GLY A 32 6.11 5.31 -1.69
CA GLY A 32 5.87 5.91 -2.99
C GLY A 32 5.95 4.91 -4.14
N VAL A 33 5.85 3.59 -3.90
CA VAL A 33 6.02 2.57 -4.94
C VAL A 33 4.87 1.57 -4.89
N LEU A 34 4.15 1.47 -6.01
CA LEU A 34 3.19 0.41 -6.25
C LEU A 34 3.85 -0.69 -7.10
N ARG A 35 4.01 -1.89 -6.51
CA ARG A 35 4.50 -3.08 -7.21
C ARG A 35 3.32 -3.89 -7.74
N VAL A 36 3.29 -4.14 -9.04
CA VAL A 36 2.22 -4.92 -9.68
C VAL A 36 2.80 -6.18 -10.31
N CYS A 37 2.25 -7.33 -9.92
CA CYS A 37 2.58 -8.60 -10.51
C CYS A 37 1.64 -8.88 -11.68
N THR A 38 2.19 -9.33 -12.80
CA THR A 38 1.42 -9.79 -13.95
C THR A 38 2.20 -10.86 -14.70
N THR A 39 1.51 -11.67 -15.51
CA THR A 39 2.14 -12.75 -16.27
C THR A 39 2.82 -12.25 -17.53
N GLY A 40 2.28 -11.21 -18.18
CA GLY A 40 2.83 -10.63 -19.40
C GLY A 40 2.62 -11.50 -20.65
N ASP A 41 1.73 -12.49 -20.60
CA ASP A 41 1.44 -13.41 -21.71
C ASP A 41 -0.06 -13.48 -22.05
N TYR A 42 -0.87 -12.59 -21.49
CA TYR A 42 -2.32 -12.63 -21.56
C TYR A 42 -2.92 -11.41 -22.26
N ARG A 43 -2.98 -11.47 -23.60
CA ARG A 43 -3.62 -10.42 -24.41
C ARG A 43 -5.15 -10.41 -24.29
N PRO A 44 -5.81 -9.24 -24.39
CA PRO A 44 -5.25 -7.88 -24.51
C PRO A 44 -4.93 -7.21 -23.16
N TYR A 45 -4.95 -7.95 -22.05
CA TYR A 45 -4.91 -7.41 -20.69
C TYR A 45 -3.50 -7.09 -20.19
N SER A 46 -2.55 -7.99 -20.45
CA SER A 46 -1.16 -7.87 -20.05
C SER A 46 -0.23 -8.62 -21.00
N LEU A 47 0.68 -7.90 -21.65
CA LEU A 47 1.70 -8.44 -22.53
C LEU A 47 3.06 -7.83 -22.18
N LEU A 48 4.06 -8.68 -21.96
CA LEU A 48 5.48 -8.32 -21.95
C LEU A 48 5.99 -8.36 -23.39
N ARG A 49 6.33 -7.20 -23.92
CA ARG A 49 6.93 -7.08 -25.25
C ARG A 49 8.37 -7.55 -25.24
N ALA A 50 8.89 -7.87 -26.43
CA ALA A 50 10.29 -8.25 -26.63
C ALA A 50 11.29 -7.18 -26.14
N ASN A 51 10.89 -5.90 -26.08
CA ASN A 51 11.71 -4.81 -25.54
C ASN A 51 11.64 -4.66 -24.00
N GLY A 52 11.02 -5.62 -23.30
CA GLY A 52 10.92 -5.64 -21.84
C GLY A 52 9.84 -4.72 -21.27
N GLN A 53 9.04 -4.07 -22.12
CA GLN A 53 7.97 -3.19 -21.68
C GLN A 53 6.63 -3.91 -21.64
N PHE A 54 5.79 -3.55 -20.67
CA PHE A 54 4.44 -4.09 -20.54
C PHE A 54 3.41 -3.24 -21.30
N GLU A 55 2.36 -3.88 -21.84
CA GLU A 55 1.17 -3.24 -22.41
C GLU A 55 -0.12 -4.01 -22.11
N GLY A 56 -1.27 -3.34 -22.25
CA GLY A 56 -2.60 -3.93 -22.09
C GLY A 56 -3.48 -3.11 -21.15
N SER A 57 -4.75 -3.52 -21.02
CA SER A 57 -5.72 -2.81 -20.18
C SER A 57 -5.32 -2.77 -18.70
N ASP A 58 -4.78 -3.86 -18.18
CA ASP A 58 -4.44 -3.98 -16.75
C ASP A 58 -3.16 -3.19 -16.45
N ILE A 59 -2.27 -3.08 -17.44
CA ILE A 59 -1.07 -2.26 -17.39
C ILE A 59 -1.45 -0.78 -17.33
N ALA A 60 -2.38 -0.35 -18.19
CA ALA A 60 -2.89 1.03 -18.19
C ALA A 60 -3.62 1.37 -16.89
N LEU A 61 -4.42 0.44 -16.36
CA LEU A 61 -5.08 0.58 -15.06
C LEU A 61 -4.06 0.74 -13.94
N ALA A 62 -3.03 -0.12 -13.89
CA ALA A 62 -1.97 -0.04 -12.90
C ALA A 62 -1.21 1.30 -12.95
N GLN A 63 -0.94 1.81 -14.15
CA GLN A 63 -0.30 3.13 -14.34
C GLN A 63 -1.18 4.27 -13.83
N SER A 64 -2.47 4.26 -14.19
CA SER A 64 -3.44 5.26 -13.74
C SER A 64 -3.58 5.27 -12.21
N LEU A 65 -3.66 4.08 -11.60
CA LEU A 65 -3.74 3.94 -10.15
C LEU A 65 -2.46 4.46 -9.47
N GLY A 66 -1.29 4.10 -10.02
CA GLY A 66 -0.01 4.60 -9.57
C GLY A 66 0.04 6.11 -9.58
N ALA A 67 -0.33 6.76 -10.69
CA ALA A 67 -0.27 8.21 -10.84
C ALA A 67 -1.26 9.00 -9.96
N SER A 68 -2.40 8.40 -9.61
CA SER A 68 -3.49 9.12 -8.92
C SER A 68 -3.29 9.27 -7.41
N TRP A 69 -2.67 8.29 -6.75
CA TRP A 69 -2.66 8.19 -5.28
C TRP A 69 -1.27 8.11 -4.69
N VAL A 70 -0.30 7.71 -5.50
CA VAL A 70 1.08 7.53 -5.09
C VAL A 70 1.89 8.45 -6.00
N HIS A 71 2.79 9.27 -5.47
CA HIS A 71 3.75 9.96 -6.33
C HIS A 71 4.80 8.92 -6.84
N ALA A 72 4.35 7.92 -7.63
CA ALA A 72 5.02 6.64 -7.81
C ALA A 72 5.72 6.40 -9.15
N CYS A 73 6.91 5.83 -9.05
CA CYS A 73 7.49 4.96 -10.07
C CYS A 73 6.77 3.59 -10.05
N ASN A 74 6.09 3.25 -11.14
CA ASN A 74 5.51 1.92 -11.30
C ASN A 74 6.59 0.89 -11.66
N SER A 75 6.64 -0.22 -10.94
CA SER A 75 7.59 -1.32 -11.20
C SER A 75 6.84 -2.63 -11.36
N TYR A 76 7.00 -3.27 -12.52
CA TYR A 76 6.40 -4.56 -12.85
C TYR A 76 7.37 -5.69 -12.56
N ALA A 77 6.90 -6.75 -11.91
CA ALA A 77 7.65 -7.99 -11.73
C ALA A 77 6.93 -9.14 -12.46
N PRO A 78 7.65 -10.01 -13.18
CA PRO A 78 7.07 -11.23 -13.74
C PRO A 78 6.56 -12.12 -12.59
N ALA A 79 5.34 -12.64 -12.74
CA ALA A 79 4.77 -13.57 -11.77
C ALA A 79 5.73 -14.74 -11.52
N GLY A 80 6.30 -14.83 -10.31
CA GLY A 80 7.16 -15.95 -9.91
C GLY A 80 8.61 -15.63 -9.53
N ARG A 81 9.04 -14.37 -9.48
CA ARG A 81 10.33 -14.00 -8.86
C ARG A 81 10.10 -13.07 -7.67
N ASN A 82 10.21 -13.65 -6.47
CA ASN A 82 10.35 -12.90 -5.22
C ASN A 82 11.79 -12.42 -5.09
#